data_AF-A0A520HVJ2-F1
#
_entry.id   AF-A0A520HVJ2-F1
#
_cell.length_a   1.000
_cell.length_b   1.000
_cell.length_c   1.000
_cell.angle_alpha   90.00
_cell.angle_beta   90.00
_cell.angle_gamma   90.00
#
_symmetry.space_group_name_H-M   'P 1'
#
loop_
_entity.id
_entity.type
_entity.pdbx_description
1 polymer ?
#
loop_
_entity_poly.entity_id
_entity_poly.type
_entity_poly.pdbx_seq_one_letter_code
_entity_poly.pdbx_strand_id
1 'polypeptide(L)'
;MEKSRDAIQISEATGYKKGLSEGLLAVGFCYLQMGQKIEAKNALLQSLQLLKGGNQKEAQVEALQLLAEATSDADETLAFLGEALALAAADRSYLQEQLVQQRQQTDAERQLKEAAMKRLQQTEVQLVQLEKMASLGELT
;
A
#
# COMPACT_ATOMS: atom_id res chain seq x y z
N MET A 1 -25.61 9.27 0.77
CA MET A 1 -25.34 10.44 -0.08
C MET A 1 -25.16 11.72 0.72
N GLU A 2 -26.06 12.06 1.66
CA GLU A 2 -25.96 13.28 2.50
C GLU A 2 -24.60 13.42 3.21
N LYS A 3 -24.21 12.41 4.00
CA LYS A 3 -22.89 12.38 4.68
C LYS A 3 -21.69 12.56 3.73
N SER A 4 -21.79 12.02 2.51
CA SER A 4 -20.72 12.16 1.50
C SER A 4 -20.64 13.58 0.97
N ARG A 5 -21.78 14.29 0.84
CA ARG A 5 -21.81 15.70 0.45
C ARG A 5 -21.29 16.61 1.56
N ASP A 6 -21.64 16.34 2.81
CA ASP A 6 -21.10 17.09 3.96
C ASP A 6 -19.57 16.93 4.03
N ALA A 7 -19.07 15.71 3.84
CA ALA A 7 -17.63 15.43 3.79
C ALA A 7 -16.93 16.17 2.64
N ILE A 8 -17.55 16.26 1.46
CA ILE A 8 -17.05 17.06 0.33
C ILE A 8 -16.95 18.53 0.73
N GLN A 9 -18.03 19.13 1.26
CA GLN A 9 -18.03 20.56 1.63
C GLN A 9 -16.96 20.90 2.66
N ILE A 10 -16.80 20.06 3.69
CA ILE A 10 -15.74 20.24 4.69
C ILE A 10 -14.36 20.10 4.05
N SER A 11 -14.17 19.11 3.18
CA SER A 11 -12.88 18.87 2.52
C SER A 11 -12.52 19.99 1.54
N GLU A 12 -13.50 20.57 0.84
CA GLU A 12 -13.32 21.75 -0.01
C GLU A 12 -12.93 22.98 0.82
N ALA A 13 -13.66 23.24 1.91
CA ALA A 13 -13.40 24.39 2.78
C ALA A 13 -12.03 24.32 3.46
N THR A 14 -11.51 23.11 3.70
CA THR A 14 -10.21 22.88 4.35
C THR A 14 -9.06 22.62 3.36
N GLY A 15 -9.34 22.49 2.06
CA GLY A 15 -8.36 22.11 1.06
C GLY A 15 -7.85 20.66 1.18
N TYR A 16 -8.57 19.79 1.90
CA TYR A 16 -8.20 18.41 2.14
C TYR A 16 -8.49 17.52 0.91
N LYS A 17 -7.55 17.50 -0.05
CA LYS A 17 -7.71 16.83 -1.34
C LYS A 17 -8.07 15.34 -1.24
N LYS A 18 -7.52 14.62 -0.27
CA LYS A 18 -7.80 13.19 -0.07
C LYS A 18 -9.26 12.95 0.34
N GLY A 19 -9.75 13.69 1.34
CA GLY A 19 -11.15 13.58 1.76
C GLY A 19 -12.11 14.02 0.66
N LEU A 20 -11.72 15.03 -0.13
CA LEU A 20 -12.48 15.47 -1.29
C LEU A 20 -12.59 14.36 -2.35
N SER A 21 -11.49 13.71 -2.72
CA SER A 21 -11.51 12.61 -3.69
C SER A 21 -12.34 11.42 -3.20
N GLU A 22 -12.21 11.04 -1.94
CA GLU A 22 -12.96 9.92 -1.35
C GLU A 22 -14.47 10.24 -1.29
N GLY A 23 -14.82 11.47 -0.91
CA GLY A 23 -16.21 11.94 -0.92
C GLY A 23 -16.83 11.91 -2.32
N LEU A 24 -16.10 12.40 -3.33
CA LEU A 24 -16.54 12.39 -4.72
C LEU A 24 -16.68 10.96 -5.28
N LEU A 25 -15.79 10.05 -4.91
CA LEU A 25 -15.86 8.63 -5.27
C LEU A 25 -17.15 8.00 -4.71
N ALA A 26 -17.43 8.23 -3.42
CA ALA A 26 -18.63 7.72 -2.76
C ALA A 26 -19.92 8.31 -3.36
N VAL A 27 -19.92 9.59 -3.72
CA VAL A 27 -21.05 10.23 -4.42
C VAL A 27 -21.24 9.63 -5.81
N GLY A 28 -20.16 9.44 -6.57
CA GLY A 28 -20.19 8.80 -7.89
C GLY A 28 -20.77 7.39 -7.85
N PHE A 29 -20.34 6.58 -6.88
CA PHE A 29 -20.92 5.27 -6.62
C PHE A 29 -22.42 5.35 -6.28
N CYS A 30 -22.83 6.27 -5.41
CA CYS A 30 -24.26 6.44 -5.10
C CYS A 30 -25.09 6.78 -6.35
N TYR A 31 -24.57 7.63 -7.23
CA TYR A 31 -25.23 7.97 -8.49
C TYR A 31 -25.38 6.77 -9.42
N LEU A 32 -24.36 5.89 -9.51
CA LEU A 32 -24.46 4.63 -10.25
C LEU A 32 -25.60 3.75 -9.73
N GLN A 33 -25.68 3.58 -8.42
CA GLN A 33 -26.74 2.78 -7.78
C GLN A 33 -28.15 3.35 -8.03
N MET A 34 -28.26 4.66 -8.27
CA MET A 34 -29.50 5.35 -8.64
C MET A 34 -29.77 5.36 -10.15
N GLY A 35 -28.89 4.80 -10.97
CA GLY A 35 -28.98 4.82 -12.44
C GLY A 35 -28.60 6.17 -13.08
N GLN A 36 -28.09 7.12 -12.29
CA GLN A 36 -27.71 8.47 -12.71
C GLN A 36 -26.29 8.46 -13.27
N LYS A 37 -26.13 7.86 -14.46
CA LYS A 37 -24.81 7.59 -15.06
C LYS A 37 -24.01 8.87 -15.38
N ILE A 38 -24.67 9.95 -15.78
CA ILE A 38 -23.99 11.20 -16.16
C ILE A 38 -23.40 11.86 -14.90
N GLU A 39 -24.19 11.98 -13.85
CA GLU A 39 -23.79 12.54 -12.56
C GLU A 39 -22.70 11.68 -11.90
N ALA A 40 -22.82 10.36 -12.00
CA ALA A 40 -21.79 9.43 -11.56
C ALA A 40 -20.46 9.71 -12.26
N LYS A 41 -20.48 9.72 -13.60
CA LYS A 41 -19.27 9.94 -14.41
C LYS A 41 -18.60 11.27 -14.07
N ASN A 42 -19.37 12.35 -13.90
CA ASN A 42 -18.82 13.65 -13.53
C ASN A 42 -18.13 13.63 -12.16
N ALA A 43 -18.77 13.05 -11.14
CA ALA A 43 -18.18 12.96 -9.80
C ALA A 43 -16.93 12.08 -9.79
N LEU A 44 -16.96 10.95 -10.50
CA LEU A 44 -15.83 10.01 -10.59
C LEU A 44 -14.64 10.60 -11.36
N LEU A 45 -14.86 11.37 -12.42
CA LEU A 45 -13.79 12.07 -13.15
C LEU A 45 -13.10 13.12 -12.27
N GLN A 46 -13.88 13.88 -11.49
CA GLN A 46 -13.32 14.84 -10.53
C GLN A 46 -12.51 14.14 -9.43
N SER A 47 -13.03 13.02 -8.90
CA SER A 47 -12.29 12.18 -7.94
C SER A 47 -10.97 11.69 -8.54
N LEU A 48 -11.00 11.10 -9.74
CA LEU A 48 -9.81 10.58 -10.41
C LEU A 48 -8.77 11.67 -10.68
N GLN A 49 -9.19 12.88 -11.06
CA GLN A 49 -8.28 14.02 -11.27
C GLN A 49 -7.53 14.39 -9.98
N LEU A 50 -8.20 14.38 -8.84
CA LEU A 50 -7.58 14.63 -7.54
C LEU A 50 -6.64 13.50 -7.12
N LEU A 51 -7.03 12.26 -7.40
CA LEU A 51 -6.26 11.07 -7.05
C LEU A 51 -4.98 10.91 -7.87
N LYS A 52 -4.98 11.31 -9.16
CA LYS A 52 -3.79 11.28 -10.04
C LYS A 52 -2.61 12.11 -9.51
N GLY A 53 -2.88 13.10 -8.67
CA GLY A 53 -1.85 13.91 -7.99
C GLY A 53 -1.22 13.26 -6.75
N GLY A 54 -1.65 12.06 -6.35
CA GLY A 54 -1.20 11.38 -5.14
C GLY A 54 -0.82 9.91 -5.35
N ASN A 55 -0.42 9.25 -4.26
CA ASN A 55 0.04 7.84 -4.30
C ASN A 55 -1.07 6.82 -4.05
N GLN A 56 -2.33 7.21 -4.24
CA GLN A 56 -3.53 6.43 -3.88
C GLN A 56 -3.97 5.56 -5.06
N LYS A 57 -3.11 4.62 -5.48
CA LYS A 57 -3.35 3.83 -6.69
C LYS A 57 -4.59 2.95 -6.60
N GLU A 58 -4.89 2.40 -5.43
CA GLU A 58 -6.10 1.59 -5.21
C GLU A 58 -7.38 2.40 -5.47
N ALA A 59 -7.48 3.61 -4.90
CA ALA A 59 -8.61 4.50 -5.15
C ALA A 59 -8.69 4.96 -6.62
N GLN A 60 -7.55 5.13 -7.32
CA GLN A 60 -7.54 5.42 -8.75
C GLN A 60 -8.10 4.25 -9.56
N VAL A 61 -7.71 3.00 -9.24
CA VAL A 61 -8.24 1.80 -9.88
C VAL A 61 -9.74 1.69 -9.68
N GLU A 62 -10.23 1.90 -8.45
CA GLU A 62 -11.67 1.90 -8.13
C GLU A 62 -12.43 2.96 -8.93
N ALA A 63 -11.92 4.20 -8.96
CA ALA A 63 -12.52 5.28 -9.73
C ALA A 63 -12.62 4.94 -11.24
N LEU A 64 -11.56 4.36 -11.81
CA LEU A 64 -11.54 3.93 -13.21
C LEU A 64 -12.54 2.78 -13.50
N GLN A 65 -12.68 1.82 -12.58
CA GLN A 65 -13.66 0.74 -12.72
C GLN A 65 -15.10 1.26 -12.67
N LEU A 66 -15.39 2.17 -11.75
CA LEU A 66 -16.71 2.80 -11.66
C LEU A 66 -16.98 3.70 -12.88
N LEU A 67 -15.96 4.36 -13.44
CA LEU A 67 -16.09 5.13 -14.68
C LEU A 67 -16.44 4.22 -15.87
N ALA A 68 -15.83 3.05 -15.95
CA ALA A 68 -16.18 2.05 -16.96
C ALA A 68 -17.66 1.63 -16.85
N GLU A 69 -18.17 1.41 -15.63
CA GLU A 69 -19.59 1.07 -15.41
C GLU A 69 -20.55 2.23 -15.72
N ALA A 70 -20.14 3.47 -15.43
CA ALA A 70 -20.90 4.68 -15.74
C ALA A 70 -20.93 4.99 -17.24
N THR A 71 -20.05 4.38 -18.02
CA THR A 71 -19.88 4.67 -19.45
C THR A 71 -20.64 3.67 -20.31
N SER A 72 -21.28 4.18 -21.37
CA SER A 72 -21.99 3.35 -22.36
C SER A 72 -21.20 3.17 -23.65
N ASP A 73 -20.20 4.02 -23.89
CA ASP A 73 -19.31 3.91 -25.04
C ASP A 73 -18.27 2.79 -24.81
N ALA A 74 -18.19 1.85 -25.74
CA ALA A 74 -17.36 0.67 -25.58
C ALA A 74 -15.86 1.00 -25.59
N ASP A 75 -15.43 1.94 -26.43
CA ASP A 75 -14.03 2.32 -26.56
C ASP A 75 -13.54 3.04 -25.30
N GLU A 76 -14.35 3.96 -24.77
CA GLU A 76 -14.07 4.66 -23.52
C GLU A 76 -14.10 3.71 -22.31
N THR A 77 -15.02 2.75 -22.29
CA THR A 77 -15.07 1.68 -21.26
C THR A 77 -13.78 0.86 -21.26
N LEU A 78 -13.32 0.43 -22.44
CA LEU A 78 -12.07 -0.31 -22.58
C LEU A 78 -10.86 0.53 -22.18
N ALA A 79 -10.86 1.83 -22.49
CA ALA A 79 -9.80 2.74 -22.08
C ALA A 79 -9.68 2.81 -20.54
N PHE A 80 -10.79 3.00 -19.84
CA PHE A 80 -10.79 3.04 -18.37
C PHE A 80 -10.34 1.72 -17.74
N LEU A 81 -10.84 0.58 -18.23
CA LEU A 81 -10.44 -0.73 -17.75
C LEU A 81 -8.97 -1.03 -18.04
N GLY A 82 -8.47 -0.61 -19.20
CA GLY A 82 -7.06 -0.74 -19.57
C GLY A 82 -6.14 0.07 -18.65
N GLU A 83 -6.51 1.32 -18.34
CA GLU A 83 -5.77 2.17 -17.39
C GLU A 83 -5.79 1.56 -15.98
N ALA A 84 -6.95 1.06 -15.52
CA ALA A 84 -7.09 0.42 -14.22
C ALA A 84 -6.20 -0.83 -14.11
N LEU A 85 -6.19 -1.67 -15.14
CA LEU A 85 -5.38 -2.88 -15.18
C LEU A 85 -3.88 -2.57 -15.19
N ALA A 86 -3.46 -1.58 -16.01
CA ALA A 86 -2.06 -1.17 -16.07
C ALA A 86 -1.57 -0.64 -14.72
N LEU A 87 -2.38 0.17 -14.04
CA LEU A 87 -2.05 0.72 -12.73
C LEU A 87 -1.95 -0.36 -11.66
N ALA A 88 -2.91 -1.29 -11.62
CA ALA A 88 -2.90 -2.41 -10.68
C ALA A 88 -1.69 -3.35 -10.91
N ALA A 89 -1.34 -3.61 -12.16
CA ALA A 89 -0.19 -4.43 -12.51
C ALA A 89 1.14 -3.78 -12.08
N ALA A 90 1.29 -2.47 -12.33
CA ALA A 90 2.46 -1.71 -11.91
C ALA A 90 2.61 -1.70 -10.38
N ASP A 91 1.51 -1.52 -9.64
CA ASP A 91 1.55 -1.51 -8.18
C ASP A 91 1.88 -2.89 -7.60
N ARG A 92 1.26 -3.94 -8.15
CA ARG A 92 1.57 -5.32 -7.75
C ARG A 92 3.04 -5.67 -7.97
N SER A 93 3.61 -5.28 -9.11
CA SER A 93 5.02 -5.53 -9.43
C SER A 93 5.94 -4.87 -8.40
N TYR A 94 5.67 -3.61 -8.04
CA TYR A 94 6.42 -2.87 -7.03
C TYR A 94 6.35 -3.53 -5.64
N LEU A 95 5.13 -3.90 -5.19
CA LEU A 95 4.95 -4.57 -3.90
C LEU A 95 5.64 -5.94 -3.86
N GLN A 96 5.63 -6.67 -4.98
CA GLN A 96 6.31 -7.96 -5.08
C GLN A 96 7.83 -7.80 -4.93
N GLU A 97 8.42 -6.78 -5.54
CA GLU A 97 9.84 -6.48 -5.38
C GLU A 97 10.20 -6.14 -3.93
N GLN A 98 9.40 -5.29 -3.27
CA GLN A 98 9.62 -4.95 -1.86
C GLN A 98 9.54 -6.18 -0.95
N LEU A 99 8.57 -7.07 -1.18
CA LEU A 99 8.45 -8.31 -0.41
C LEU A 99 9.68 -9.22 -0.56
N VAL A 100 10.26 -9.30 -1.76
CA VAL A 100 11.48 -10.06 -2.00
C VAL A 100 12.66 -9.46 -1.23
N GLN A 101 12.83 -8.14 -1.30
CA GLN A 101 13.90 -7.44 -0.58
C GLN A 101 13.76 -7.61 0.94
N GLN A 102 12.55 -7.46 1.48
CA GLN A 102 12.29 -7.62 2.91
C GLN A 102 12.57 -9.04 3.40
N ARG A 103 12.24 -10.06 2.60
CA ARG A 103 12.57 -11.46 2.92
C ARG A 103 14.07 -11.68 2.99
N GLN A 104 14.82 -11.18 2.00
CA GLN A 104 16.28 -11.27 1.99
C GLN A 104 16.92 -10.59 3.21
N GLN A 105 16.43 -9.40 3.59
CA GLN A 105 16.89 -8.71 4.79
C GLN A 105 16.60 -9.52 6.06
N THR A 106 15.38 -10.03 6.18
CA THR A 106 14.96 -10.85 7.33
C THR A 106 15.82 -12.11 7.46
N ASP A 107 16.10 -12.78 6.35
CA ASP A 107 16.93 -13.98 6.33
C ASP A 107 18.40 -13.66 6.67
N ALA A 108 18.95 -12.57 6.15
CA ALA A 108 20.30 -12.11 6.46
C ALA A 108 20.44 -11.74 7.95
N GLU A 109 19.46 -11.01 8.51
CA GLU A 109 19.43 -10.69 9.94
C GLU A 109 19.35 -11.94 10.81
N ARG A 110 18.55 -12.92 10.40
CA ARG A 110 18.43 -14.20 11.10
C ARG A 110 19.76 -14.95 11.11
N GLN A 111 20.42 -15.08 9.96
CA GLN A 111 21.73 -15.72 9.86
C GLN A 111 22.78 -15.03 10.71
N LEU A 112 22.79 -13.70 10.72
CA LEU A 112 23.71 -12.90 11.52
C LEU A 112 23.47 -13.12 13.02
N LYS A 113 22.21 -13.14 13.47
CA LYS A 113 21.85 -13.45 14.86
C LYS A 113 22.26 -14.87 15.25
N GLU A 114 22.02 -15.86 14.39
CA GLU A 114 22.42 -17.25 14.63
C GLU A 114 23.96 -17.39 14.71
N ALA A 115 24.71 -16.71 13.84
CA ALA A 115 26.17 -16.69 13.87
C ALA A 115 26.71 -16.02 15.14
N ALA A 116 26.14 -14.87 15.53
CA ALA A 116 26.51 -14.16 16.76
C ALA A 116 26.24 -15.03 18.00
N MET A 117 25.10 -15.71 18.05
CA MET A 117 24.74 -16.60 19.16
C MET A 117 25.70 -17.79 19.27
N LYS A 118 26.05 -18.43 18.15
CA LYS A 118 27.06 -19.51 18.15
C LYS A 118 28.42 -19.02 18.65
N ARG A 119 28.85 -17.82 18.23
CA ARG A 119 30.12 -17.23 18.69
C ARG A 119 30.11 -16.91 20.18
N LEU A 120 28.99 -16.40 20.69
CA LEU A 120 28.82 -16.12 22.11
C LEU A 120 28.94 -17.41 22.93
N GLN A 121 28.23 -18.47 22.53
CA GLN A 121 28.31 -19.79 23.19
C GLN A 121 29.74 -20.35 23.18
N GLN A 122 30.47 -20.22 22.06
CA GLN A 122 31.87 -20.64 21.99
C GLN A 122 32.76 -19.85 22.96
N THR A 123 32.52 -18.54 23.07
CA THR A 123 33.28 -17.66 23.98
C THR A 123 32.99 -18.00 25.43
N GLU A 124 31.73 -18.25 25.79
CA GLU A 124 31.33 -18.70 27.13
C GLU A 124 32.03 -20.01 27.51
N VAL A 125 32.06 -21.00 26.60
CA VAL A 125 32.76 -22.28 26.83
C VAL A 125 34.26 -22.08 27.06
N GLN A 126 34.90 -21.22 26.27
CA GLN A 126 36.33 -20.91 26.40
C GLN A 126 36.64 -20.23 27.75
N LEU A 127 35.82 -19.26 28.17
CA LEU A 127 35.99 -18.57 29.45
C LEU A 127 35.87 -19.54 30.62
N VAL A 128 34.86 -20.41 30.62
CA VAL A 128 34.70 -21.44 31.67
C VAL A 128 35.90 -22.39 31.74
N GLN A 129 36.51 -22.75 30.61
CA GLN A 129 37.73 -23.57 30.59
C GLN A 129 38.93 -22.82 31.18
N LEU A 130 39.12 -21.54 30.82
CA LEU A 130 40.20 -20.70 31.35
C LEU A 130 40.06 -20.50 32.87
N GLU A 131 38.86 -20.26 33.37
CA GLU A 131 38.58 -20.13 34.82
C GLU A 131 38.94 -21.41 35.58
N LYS A 132 38.63 -22.58 35.02
CA LYS A 132 39.00 -23.88 35.60
C LYS A 132 40.51 -24.06 35.65
N MET A 133 41.23 -23.77 34.57
CA MET A 133 42.70 -23.87 34.52
C MET A 133 43.38 -22.91 35.52
N ALA A 134 42.87 -21.67 35.62
CA ALA A 134 43.37 -20.70 36.59
C ALA A 134 43.12 -21.14 38.04
N SER A 135 41.95 -21.73 38.32
CA SER A 135 41.59 -22.22 39.65
C SER A 135 42.37 -23.46 40.08
N LEU A 136 42.85 -24.27 39.13
CA LEU A 136 43.66 -25.47 39.38
C LEU A 136 45.17 -25.18 39.46
N GLY A 137 45.59 -23.92 39.25
CA GLY A 137 47.01 -23.52 39.31
C GLY A 137 47.85 -24.00 38.14
N GLU A 138 47.24 -24.46 37.04
CA GLU A 138 47.94 -25.04 35.86
C GLU A 138 48.45 -23.99 34.87
N LEU A 139 48.28 -22.69 35.17
CA LEU A 139 48.88 -21.59 34.42
C LEU A 139 50.26 -21.25 34.99
N THR A 140 51.25 -22.10 34.72
CA THR A 140 52.69 -21.80 34.86
C THR A 140 53.40 -22.09 33.56
#